data_AF-A0A2S5LCS4-F1
#
_entry.id   AF-A0A2S5LCS4-F1
#
_cell.length_a   1.000
_cell.length_b   1.000
_cell.length_c   1.000
_cell.angle_alpha   90.00
_cell.angle_beta   90.00
_cell.angle_gamma   90.00
#
_symmetry.space_group_name_H-M   'P 1'
#
loop_
_entity.id
_entity.type
_entity.pdbx_description
1 polymer ?
#
loop_
_entity_poly.entity_id
_entity_poly.type
_entity_poly.pdbx_seq_one_letter_code
_entity_poly.pdbx_strand_id
1 'polypeptide(L)'
;MAENIALTLTQTPSQANSQLAVGQVVFPATAIVAADYVEIDCGFKPKNVEWVNLTDRISGEYFEGMANNSCLKTAAAGTRTLEVTGGNGGITLTDNGFRVSQNATLALILASKTCYYKAVA
;
A
#
# COMPACT_ATOMS: atom_id res chain seq x y z
N MET A 1 18.66 -1.38 0.91
CA MET A 1 18.24 -2.30 -0.16
C MET A 1 17.78 -1.42 -1.31
N ALA A 2 18.13 -1.75 -2.56
CA ALA A 2 17.81 -0.90 -3.72
C ALA A 2 16.33 -1.06 -4.09
N GLU A 3 15.66 0.05 -4.43
CA GLU A 3 14.36 0.00 -5.10
C GLU A 3 14.56 -0.51 -6.52
N ASN A 4 13.92 -1.63 -6.89
CA ASN A 4 14.05 -2.23 -8.22
C ASN A 4 12.67 -2.61 -8.79
N ILE A 5 11.77 -1.64 -8.93
CA ILE A 5 10.48 -1.84 -9.60
C ILE A 5 10.27 -0.70 -10.60
N ALA A 6 10.10 -1.04 -11.88
CA ALA A 6 9.58 -0.12 -12.88
C ALA A 6 8.10 0.17 -12.53
N LEU A 7 7.82 1.38 -12.04
CA LEU A 7 6.51 1.84 -11.59
C LEU A 7 6.00 2.98 -12.48
N THR A 8 4.74 2.89 -12.91
CA THR A 8 4.00 4.06 -13.43
C THR A 8 3.05 4.54 -12.35
N LEU A 9 3.27 5.76 -11.85
CA LEU A 9 2.49 6.39 -10.77
C LEU A 9 1.68 7.56 -11.33
N THR A 10 0.36 7.50 -11.18
CA THR A 10 -0.54 8.63 -11.50
C THR A 10 -1.12 9.16 -10.20
N GLN A 11 -0.80 10.41 -9.86
CA GLN A 11 -1.28 11.08 -8.64
C GLN A 11 -2.18 12.29 -8.98
N THR A 12 -3.24 12.49 -8.20
CA THR A 12 -4.06 13.72 -8.24
C THR A 12 -4.08 14.35 -6.84
N PRO A 13 -3.14 15.26 -6.49
CA PRO A 13 -3.14 15.93 -5.19
C PRO A 13 -4.24 17.00 -5.13
N SER A 14 -5.08 16.96 -4.09
CA SER A 14 -6.03 18.05 -3.78
C SER A 14 -5.32 19.17 -3.01
N GLN A 15 -5.39 20.41 -3.51
CA GLN A 15 -4.79 21.61 -2.89
C GLN A 15 -5.73 22.38 -1.93
N ALA A 16 -6.78 21.78 -1.37
CA ALA A 16 -7.69 22.49 -0.46
C ALA A 16 -7.86 21.75 0.88
N ASN A 17 -7.24 22.27 1.95
CA ASN A 17 -7.49 22.09 3.40
C ASN A 17 -7.74 20.67 3.96
N SER A 18 -7.54 19.62 3.17
CA SER A 18 -7.54 18.21 3.55
C SER A 18 -6.58 17.53 2.59
N GLN A 19 -5.38 17.24 3.08
CA GLN A 19 -4.36 16.57 2.27
C GLN A 19 -4.87 15.17 1.93
N LEU A 20 -5.19 14.98 0.66
CA LEU A 20 -5.71 13.76 0.08
C LEU A 20 -4.85 13.42 -1.12
N ALA A 21 -4.29 12.22 -1.12
CA ALA A 21 -3.61 11.63 -2.26
C ALA A 21 -4.36 10.38 -2.69
N VAL A 22 -4.73 10.31 -3.97
CA VAL A 22 -5.31 9.13 -4.60
C VAL A 22 -4.53 8.82 -5.86
N GLY A 23 -4.46 7.54 -6.20
CA GLY A 23 -3.75 7.14 -7.40
C GLY A 23 -3.88 5.66 -7.72
N GLN A 24 -3.22 5.31 -8.83
CA GLN A 24 -3.14 3.95 -9.35
C GLN A 24 -1.69 3.54 -9.46
N VAL A 25 -1.44 2.27 -9.19
CA VAL A 25 -0.16 1.59 -9.36
C VAL A 25 -0.40 0.32 -10.19
N VAL A 26 0.27 0.22 -11.33
CA VAL A 26 0.22 -0.99 -12.18
C VAL A 26 1.57 -1.69 -12.09
N PHE A 27 1.57 -2.92 -11.57
CA PHE A 27 2.75 -3.77 -11.55
C PHE A 27 2.85 -4.54 -12.86
N PRO A 28 3.96 -4.40 -13.60
CA PRO A 28 4.19 -5.16 -14.83
C PRO A 28 4.43 -6.65 -14.52
N ALA A 29 4.59 -7.47 -15.56
CA ALA A 29 4.79 -8.92 -15.45
C ALA A 29 6.18 -9.36 -14.91
N THR A 30 6.87 -8.49 -14.16
CA THR A 30 8.16 -8.80 -13.53
C THR A 30 7.94 -9.44 -12.15
N ALA A 31 8.87 -10.29 -11.71
CA ALA A 31 8.78 -10.94 -10.41
C ALA A 31 8.82 -9.89 -9.26
N ILE A 32 7.86 -9.99 -8.34
CA ILE A 32 7.84 -9.31 -7.05
C ILE A 32 7.88 -10.40 -5.98
N VAL A 33 8.85 -10.31 -5.08
CA VAL A 33 9.08 -11.31 -4.02
C VAL A 33 8.66 -10.78 -2.65
N ALA A 34 8.59 -11.67 -1.66
CA ALA A 34 8.03 -11.36 -0.34
C ALA A 34 8.73 -10.20 0.42
N ALA A 35 9.99 -9.92 0.12
CA ALA A 35 10.76 -8.84 0.75
C ALA A 35 10.56 -7.47 0.08
N ASP A 36 9.88 -7.43 -1.08
CA ASP A 36 9.71 -6.20 -1.84
C ASP A 36 8.58 -5.33 -1.26
N TYR A 37 8.69 -4.04 -1.53
CA TYR A 37 7.67 -3.05 -1.24
C TYR A 37 7.58 -2.03 -2.38
N VAL A 38 6.45 -1.32 -2.43
CA VAL A 38 6.30 -0.10 -3.23
C VAL A 38 6.25 1.10 -2.28
N GLU A 39 6.92 2.19 -2.62
CA GLU A 39 6.83 3.47 -1.92
C GLU A 39 5.99 4.46 -2.71
N ILE A 40 5.11 5.17 -2.01
CA ILE A 40 4.23 6.20 -2.57
C ILE A 40 4.49 7.50 -1.82
N ASP A 41 5.11 8.46 -2.50
CA ASP A 41 5.24 9.83 -2.00
C ASP A 41 3.94 10.58 -2.24
N CYS A 42 3.32 11.05 -1.16
CA CYS A 42 2.08 11.81 -1.16
C CYS A 42 2.32 13.32 -0.93
N GLY A 43 3.56 13.73 -0.62
CA GLY A 43 3.91 15.07 -0.17
C GLY A 43 3.52 15.39 1.28
N PHE A 44 3.05 14.40 2.05
CA PHE A 44 2.67 14.53 3.45
C PHE A 44 2.67 13.16 4.14
N LYS A 45 2.90 13.12 5.45
CA LYS A 45 2.74 11.90 6.26
C LYS A 45 1.25 11.57 6.43
N PRO A 46 0.73 10.48 5.84
CA PRO A 46 -0.68 10.12 5.98
C PRO A 46 -1.01 9.68 7.41
N LYS A 47 -2.24 9.92 7.85
CA LYS A 47 -2.83 9.30 9.05
C LYS A 47 -3.60 8.04 8.72
N ASN A 48 -4.22 7.98 7.54
CA ASN A 48 -4.95 6.80 7.08
C ASN A 48 -4.53 6.45 5.66
N VAL A 49 -4.36 5.16 5.38
CA VAL A 49 -4.03 4.63 4.06
C VAL A 49 -4.95 3.47 3.75
N GLU A 50 -5.59 3.51 2.59
CA GLU A 50 -6.33 2.41 2.01
C GLU A 50 -5.61 1.97 0.73
N TRP A 51 -5.21 0.70 0.67
CA TRP A 51 -4.61 0.07 -0.50
C TRP A 51 -5.52 -1.04 -1.00
N VAL A 52 -5.82 -1.04 -2.30
CA VAL A 52 -6.69 -2.04 -2.93
C VAL A 52 -5.98 -2.63 -4.13
N ASN A 53 -5.68 -3.93 -4.10
CA ASN A 53 -5.34 -4.67 -5.31
C ASN A 53 -6.66 -5.13 -5.95
N LEU A 54 -7.07 -4.40 -7.00
CA LEU A 54 -8.35 -4.61 -7.65
C LEU A 54 -8.38 -5.93 -8.44
N THR A 55 -7.23 -6.35 -8.97
CA THR A 55 -7.10 -7.61 -9.72
C THR A 55 -7.48 -8.81 -8.86
N ASP A 56 -7.01 -8.85 -7.61
CA ASP A 56 -7.27 -9.97 -6.70
C ASP A 56 -8.41 -9.68 -5.71
N ARG A 57 -8.92 -8.44 -5.67
CA ARG A 57 -9.98 -7.96 -4.75
C ARG A 57 -9.56 -8.06 -3.28
N ILE A 58 -8.30 -7.76 -3.00
CA ILE A 58 -7.76 -7.72 -1.64
C ILE A 58 -7.45 -6.28 -1.25
N SER A 59 -7.47 -6.00 0.05
CA SER A 59 -7.07 -4.68 0.56
C SER A 59 -6.17 -4.76 1.78
N GLY A 60 -5.39 -3.71 1.97
CA GLY A 60 -4.64 -3.42 3.18
C GLY A 60 -4.96 -2.00 3.64
N GLU A 61 -5.37 -1.86 4.89
CA GLU A 61 -5.74 -0.59 5.49
C GLU A 61 -4.81 -0.28 6.68
N TYR A 62 -4.37 0.97 6.78
CA TYR A 62 -3.62 1.49 7.90
C TYR A 62 -4.39 2.65 8.52
N PHE A 63 -4.46 2.65 9.84
CA PHE A 63 -5.09 3.71 10.64
C PHE A 63 -4.06 4.33 11.60
N GLU A 64 -4.26 5.60 11.93
CA GLU A 64 -3.38 6.32 12.85
C GLU A 64 -3.22 5.57 14.18
N GLY A 65 -1.97 5.50 14.67
CA GLY A 65 -1.64 4.78 15.89
C GLY A 65 -1.36 3.28 15.72
N MET A 66 -1.57 2.70 14.52
CA MET A 66 -1.10 1.35 14.23
C MET A 66 0.43 1.25 14.25
N ALA A 67 0.95 0.05 14.48
CA ALA A 67 2.38 -0.19 14.46
C ALA A 67 2.94 -0.10 13.04
N ASN A 68 4.23 0.17 12.91
CA ASN A 68 4.87 0.17 11.59
C ASN A 68 4.86 -1.23 10.96
N ASN A 69 4.79 -1.30 9.63
CA ASN A 69 4.74 -2.55 8.87
C ASN A 69 3.57 -3.46 9.30
N SER A 70 2.41 -2.86 9.51
CA SER A 70 1.17 -3.51 9.93
C SER A 70 0.00 -3.02 9.07
N CYS A 71 -1.10 -3.76 9.04
CA CYS A 71 -2.32 -3.34 8.36
C CYS A 71 -3.51 -4.21 8.76
N LEU A 72 -4.73 -3.68 8.64
CA LEU A 72 -5.93 -4.49 8.59
C LEU A 72 -6.09 -5.02 7.16
N LYS A 73 -5.93 -6.33 6.99
CA LYS A 73 -6.02 -6.97 5.68
C LYS A 73 -7.41 -7.53 5.43
N THR A 74 -7.90 -7.38 4.20
CA THR A 74 -9.14 -8.00 3.73
C THR A 74 -8.81 -8.91 2.55
N ALA A 75 -9.11 -10.21 2.70
CA ALA A 75 -8.99 -11.17 1.61
C ALA A 75 -10.15 -11.04 0.62
N ALA A 76 -10.03 -11.63 -0.58
CA ALA A 76 -11.06 -11.59 -1.62
C ALA A 76 -12.44 -12.11 -1.19
N ALA A 77 -12.47 -13.01 -0.19
CA ALA A 77 -13.69 -13.55 0.40
C ALA A 77 -14.31 -12.64 1.50
N GLY A 78 -13.71 -11.48 1.77
CA GLY A 78 -14.18 -10.53 2.79
C GLY A 78 -13.67 -10.80 4.21
N THR A 79 -12.91 -11.88 4.44
CA THR A 79 -12.28 -12.12 5.74
C THR A 79 -11.32 -10.99 6.08
N ARG A 80 -11.51 -10.37 7.25
CA ARG A 80 -10.67 -9.27 7.75
C ARG A 80 -9.80 -9.77 8.90
N THR A 81 -8.51 -9.45 8.87
CA THR A 81 -7.56 -9.88 9.91
C THR A 81 -6.53 -8.79 10.16
N LEU A 82 -6.13 -8.59 11.41
CA LEU A 82 -5.01 -7.70 11.72
C LEU A 82 -3.69 -8.40 11.37
N GLU A 83 -2.88 -7.75 10.54
CA GLU A 83 -1.48 -8.10 10.33
C GLU A 83 -0.63 -7.26 11.26
N VAL A 84 0.24 -7.90 12.05
CA VAL A 84 1.09 -7.24 13.04
C VAL A 84 2.54 -7.17 12.56
N THR A 85 3.33 -6.27 13.15
CA THR A 85 4.75 -6.12 12.85
C THR A 85 5.49 -7.45 13.00
N GLY A 86 6.32 -7.79 12.00
CA GLY A 86 7.12 -9.03 12.01
C GLY A 86 6.36 -10.29 11.60
N GLY A 87 5.08 -10.19 11.25
CA GLY A 87 4.33 -11.24 10.58
C GLY A 87 4.70 -11.30 9.09
N ASN A 88 3.77 -10.90 8.24
CA ASN A 88 3.90 -10.97 6.79
C ASN A 88 4.24 -9.64 6.14
N GLY A 89 4.27 -8.55 6.91
CA GLY A 89 4.46 -7.19 6.43
C GLY A 89 3.14 -6.53 6.01
N GLY A 90 3.13 -5.21 5.91
CA GLY A 90 1.92 -4.43 5.66
C GLY A 90 2.27 -3.04 5.18
N ILE A 91 1.64 -2.04 5.80
CA ILE A 91 1.85 -0.64 5.46
C ILE A 91 2.79 -0.01 6.47
N THR A 92 3.73 0.79 5.97
CA THR A 92 4.70 1.56 6.75
C THR A 92 4.58 3.01 6.36
N LEU A 93 4.30 3.92 7.31
CA LEU A 93 4.31 5.35 6.99
C LEU A 93 5.75 5.85 6.84
N THR A 94 5.95 6.78 5.91
CA THR A 94 7.18 7.58 5.78
C THR A 94 6.88 9.03 6.17
N ASP A 95 7.88 9.91 6.12
CA ASP A 95 7.67 11.32 6.49
C ASP A 95 6.83 12.09 5.46
N ASN A 96 6.79 11.62 4.21
CA ASN A 96 6.05 12.25 3.12
C ASN A 96 5.05 11.30 2.42
N GLY A 97 4.84 10.09 2.93
CA GLY A 97 3.99 9.10 2.27
C GLY A 97 3.91 7.78 3.00
N PHE A 98 3.93 6.68 2.25
CA PHE A 98 3.84 5.34 2.81
C PHE A 98 4.47 4.29 1.89
N ARG A 99 4.77 3.11 2.47
CA ARG A 99 5.20 1.91 1.78
C ARG A 99 4.18 0.81 1.95
N VAL A 100 3.97 0.00 0.91
CA VAL A 100 3.16 -1.22 0.95
C VAL A 100 4.06 -2.40 0.63
N SER A 101 4.21 -3.31 1.59
CA SER A 101 4.98 -4.54 1.42
C SER A 101 4.18 -5.56 0.58
N GLN A 102 4.89 -6.50 -0.05
CA GLN A 102 4.28 -7.65 -0.73
C GLN A 102 3.22 -8.34 0.13
N ASN A 103 3.43 -8.43 1.46
CA ASN A 103 2.58 -9.18 2.37
C ASN A 103 2.54 -10.66 1.98
N ALA A 104 3.48 -11.45 2.50
CA ALA A 104 3.73 -12.84 2.09
C ALA A 104 2.49 -13.75 2.08
N THR A 105 1.43 -13.41 2.84
CA THR A 105 0.18 -14.17 2.87
C THR A 105 -0.82 -13.74 1.80
N LEU A 106 -1.06 -12.43 1.62
CA LEU A 106 -2.11 -11.94 0.71
C LEU A 106 -1.61 -11.35 -0.59
N ALA A 107 -0.32 -11.05 -0.72
CA ALA A 107 0.23 -10.43 -1.92
C ALA A 107 -0.41 -9.07 -2.25
N LEU A 108 -0.41 -8.13 -1.28
CA LEU A 108 -0.89 -6.75 -1.44
C LEU A 108 -0.29 -6.07 -2.68
N ILE A 109 0.95 -6.41 -3.01
CA ILE A 109 1.58 -6.15 -4.30
C ILE A 109 2.05 -7.47 -4.91
N LEU A 110 1.91 -7.64 -6.22
CA LEU A 110 2.41 -8.80 -6.98
C LEU A 110 2.56 -8.42 -8.45
N ALA A 111 3.29 -9.24 -9.21
CA ALA A 111 3.38 -9.14 -10.67
C ALA A 111 1.98 -9.12 -11.33
N SER A 112 1.85 -8.34 -12.40
CA SER A 112 0.63 -8.25 -13.23
C SER A 112 -0.63 -7.84 -12.45
N LYS A 113 -0.47 -6.95 -11.47
CA LYS A 113 -1.58 -6.43 -10.65
C LYS A 113 -1.82 -4.96 -10.88
N THR A 114 -3.09 -4.57 -10.76
CA THR A 114 -3.52 -3.18 -10.75
C THR A 114 -4.03 -2.83 -9.37
N CYS A 115 -3.36 -1.89 -8.73
CA CYS A 115 -3.65 -1.43 -7.39
C CYS A 115 -4.08 0.04 -7.39
N TYR A 116 -4.89 0.39 -6.40
CA TYR A 116 -5.34 1.75 -6.14
C TYR A 116 -5.04 2.10 -4.70
N TYR A 117 -4.85 3.39 -4.43
CA TYR A 117 -4.68 3.87 -3.08
C TYR A 117 -5.45 5.14 -2.80
N LYS A 118 -5.74 5.33 -1.53
CA LYS A 118 -6.22 6.57 -0.94
C LYS A 118 -5.46 6.83 0.36
N ALA A 119 -4.81 7.97 0.45
CA ALA A 119 -4.08 8.42 1.63
C ALA A 119 -4.60 9.77 2.10
N VAL A 120 -4.82 9.92 3.40
CA VAL A 120 -5.38 11.13 4.02
C VAL A 120 -4.57 11.52 5.25
N ALA A 121 -4.28 12.81 5.44
CA ALA A 121 -3.61 13.36 6.62
C ALA A 121 -4.54 13.64 7.81
#